data_AF-A0AAV6YG54-F1
#
_entry.id   AF-A0AAV6YG54-F1
#
_cell.length_a   1.000
_cell.length_b   1.000
_cell.length_c   1.000
_cell.angle_alpha   90.00
_cell.angle_beta   90.00
_cell.angle_gamma   90.00
#
_symmetry.space_group_name_H-M   'P 1'
#
loop_
_entity.id
_entity.type
_entity.pdbx_description
1 polymer ?
#
loop_
_entity_poly.entity_id
_entity_poly.type
_entity_poly.pdbx_seq_one_letter_code
_entity_poly.pdbx_strand_id
1 'polypeptide(L)'
;MLARLLKSSHPEDLRAANKLIKEMVQEDQKRMEKISKRVNAIEEVNNNVKLLSDMLSAFRSGQWSEGSEDLMKELYQRCEKMRPTLFRLASDTEDNDEALGKGYEGAHPALGYRIGVSKS
;
A
#
# COMPACT_ATOMS: atom_id res chain seq x y z
N MET A 1 -24.86 -6.07 -6.35
CA MET A 1 -25.38 -5.09 -7.34
C MET A 1 -24.78 -5.31 -8.73
N LEU A 2 -23.45 -5.25 -8.90
CA LEU A 2 -22.78 -5.47 -10.20
C LEU A 2 -23.14 -6.82 -10.85
N ALA A 3 -23.11 -7.91 -10.08
CA ALA A 3 -23.46 -9.25 -10.57
C ALA A 3 -24.90 -9.35 -11.13
N ARG A 4 -25.82 -8.48 -10.69
CA ARG A 4 -27.18 -8.40 -11.23
C ARG A 4 -27.19 -7.69 -12.59
N LEU A 5 -26.48 -6.57 -12.70
CA LEU A 5 -26.38 -5.80 -13.95
C LEU A 5 -25.69 -6.61 -15.06
N LEU A 6 -24.67 -7.40 -14.71
CA LEU A 6 -23.95 -8.28 -15.65
C LEU A 6 -24.80 -9.44 -16.19
N LYS A 7 -25.85 -9.85 -15.47
CA LYS A 7 -26.76 -10.93 -15.91
C LYS A 7 -27.97 -10.41 -16.69
N SER A 8 -28.12 -9.09 -16.83
CA SER A 8 -29.22 -8.49 -17.56
C SER A 8 -29.00 -8.53 -19.06
N SER A 9 -30.08 -8.71 -19.82
CA SER A 9 -30.08 -8.58 -21.29
C SER A 9 -30.40 -7.15 -21.75
N HIS A 10 -30.72 -6.24 -20.82
CA HIS A 10 -31.05 -4.86 -21.16
C HIS A 10 -29.77 -4.05 -21.44
N PRO A 11 -29.70 -3.31 -22.56
CA PRO A 11 -28.50 -2.55 -22.94
C PRO A 11 -28.14 -1.47 -21.92
N GLU A 12 -29.13 -0.87 -21.25
CA GLU A 12 -28.89 0.13 -20.20
C GLU A 12 -28.23 -0.47 -18.95
N ASP A 13 -28.61 -1.68 -18.55
CA ASP A 13 -27.99 -2.38 -17.42
C ASP A 13 -26.54 -2.77 -17.73
N LEU A 14 -26.27 -3.20 -18.96
CA LEU A 14 -24.91 -3.48 -19.43
C LEU A 14 -24.05 -2.22 -19.48
N ARG A 15 -24.62 -1.07 -19.91
CA ARG A 15 -23.94 0.23 -19.86
C ARG A 15 -23.63 0.64 -18.42
N ALA A 16 -24.58 0.47 -17.51
CA ALA A 16 -24.40 0.75 -16.08
C ALA A 16 -23.34 -0.16 -15.45
N ALA A 17 -23.33 -1.46 -15.78
CA ALA A 17 -22.31 -2.40 -15.33
C ALA A 17 -20.90 -1.97 -15.78
N ASN A 18 -20.74 -1.60 -17.06
CA ASN A 18 -19.45 -1.16 -17.60
C ASN A 18 -18.95 0.14 -16.94
N LYS A 19 -19.86 1.09 -16.67
CA LYS A 19 -19.53 2.31 -15.91
C LYS A 19 -19.05 1.97 -14.49
N LEU A 20 -19.80 1.13 -13.78
CA LEU A 20 -19.47 0.73 -12.42
C LEU A 20 -18.11 -0.01 -12.37
N ILE A 21 -17.84 -0.93 -13.31
CA ILE A 21 -16.54 -1.61 -13.41
C ILE A 21 -15.41 -0.61 -13.58
N LYS A 22 -15.59 0.40 -14.45
CA LYS A 22 -14.58 1.43 -14.68
C LYS A 22 -14.30 2.24 -13.41
N GLU A 23 -15.34 2.64 -12.69
CA GLU A 23 -15.22 3.36 -11.42
C GLU A 23 -14.54 2.50 -10.36
N MET A 24 -14.95 1.23 -10.21
CA MET A 24 -14.35 0.29 -9.26
C MET A 24 -12.86 0.04 -9.54
N VAL A 25 -12.46 -0.13 -10.80
CA VAL A 25 -11.06 -0.30 -11.18
C VAL A 25 -10.25 0.95 -10.86
N GLN A 26 -10.79 2.15 -11.12
CA GLN A 26 -10.11 3.40 -10.81
C GLN A 26 -9.94 3.62 -9.31
N GLU A 27 -10.96 3.29 -8.51
CA GLU A 27 -10.88 3.34 -7.04
C GLU A 27 -9.89 2.33 -6.48
N ASP A 28 -9.88 1.11 -7.01
CA ASP A 28 -8.96 0.06 -6.58
C ASP A 28 -7.51 0.41 -6.93
N GLN A 29 -7.26 0.99 -8.11
CA GLN A 29 -5.94 1.48 -8.49
C GLN A 29 -5.44 2.58 -7.51
N LYS A 30 -6.29 3.55 -7.18
CA LYS A 30 -5.96 4.59 -6.18
C LYS A 30 -5.68 3.98 -4.81
N ARG A 31 -6.44 2.96 -4.42
CA ARG A 31 -6.24 2.22 -3.17
C ARG A 31 -4.90 1.50 -3.17
N MET A 32 -4.59 0.77 -4.24
CA MET A 32 -3.33 0.04 -4.39
C MET A 32 -2.13 0.98 -4.33
N GLU A 33 -2.21 2.16 -4.95
CA GLU A 33 -1.15 3.18 -4.86
C GLU A 33 -0.96 3.70 -3.44
N LYS A 34 -2.03 3.92 -2.68
CA LYS A 34 -1.94 4.31 -1.26
C LYS A 34 -1.30 3.20 -0.42
N ILE A 35 -1.70 1.95 -0.63
CA ILE A 35 -1.15 0.77 0.07
C ILE A 35 0.34 0.63 -0.27
N SER A 36 0.71 0.68 -1.54
CA SER A 36 2.10 0.59 -2.00
C SER A 36 2.99 1.66 -1.36
N LYS A 37 2.54 2.93 -1.34
CA LYS A 37 3.27 4.02 -0.68
C LYS A 37 3.48 3.76 0.81
N ARG A 38 2.46 3.24 1.49
CA ARG A 38 2.55 2.87 2.92
C ARG A 38 3.55 1.76 3.17
N VAL A 39 3.43 0.66 2.42
CA VAL A 39 4.31 -0.50 2.56
C VAL A 39 5.77 -0.09 2.37
N ASN A 40 6.06 0.66 1.30
CA ASN A 40 7.42 1.13 1.01
C ASN A 40 7.98 2.02 2.13
N ALA A 41 7.18 2.94 2.66
CA ALA A 41 7.61 3.83 3.75
C ALA A 41 7.89 3.05 5.04
N ILE A 42 7.05 2.07 5.38
CA ILE A 42 7.24 1.21 6.56
C ILE A 42 8.47 0.33 6.39
N GLU A 43 8.68 -0.24 5.21
CA GLU A 43 9.84 -1.07 4.91
C GLU A 43 11.15 -0.27 5.02
N GLU A 44 11.19 0.95 4.49
CA GLU A 44 12.35 1.84 4.61
C GLU A 44 12.67 2.17 6.09
N VAL A 45 11.64 2.47 6.89
CA VAL A 45 11.81 2.73 8.32
C VAL A 45 12.33 1.49 9.03
N ASN A 46 11.73 0.33 8.80
CA ASN A 46 12.14 -0.92 9.44
C ASN A 46 13.59 -1.29 9.12
N ASN A 47 14.00 -1.12 7.87
CA ASN A 47 15.37 -1.40 7.44
C ASN A 47 16.37 -0.45 8.13
N ASN A 48 16.07 0.85 8.18
CA ASN A 48 16.95 1.83 8.82
C ASN A 48 17.03 1.63 10.34
N VAL A 49 15.90 1.37 11.00
CA VAL A 49 15.86 1.10 12.46
C VAL A 49 16.62 -0.18 12.80
N LYS A 50 16.43 -1.24 12.01
CA LYS A 50 17.14 -2.51 12.22
C LYS A 50 18.65 -2.32 12.08
N LEU A 51 19.10 -1.69 10.99
CA LEU A 51 20.52 -1.45 10.77
C LEU A 51 21.14 -0.58 11.88
N LEU A 52 20.46 0.51 12.28
CA LEU A 52 20.93 1.35 13.37
C LEU A 52 21.01 0.57 14.69
N SER A 53 20.02 -0.28 14.98
CA SER A 53 20.02 -1.14 16.17
C SER A 53 21.19 -2.13 16.16
N ASP A 54 21.44 -2.77 15.02
CA ASP A 54 22.55 -3.72 14.84
C ASP A 54 23.91 -3.02 15.03
N MET A 55 24.08 -1.83 14.45
CA MET A 55 25.30 -1.02 14.62
C MET A 55 25.51 -0.56 16.07
N LEU A 56 24.44 -0.14 16.76
CA LEU A 56 24.51 0.21 18.19
C LEU A 56 24.82 -0.99 19.08
N SER A 57 24.42 -2.19 18.66
CA SER A 57 24.79 -3.44 19.34
C SER A 57 26.27 -3.77 19.14
N ALA A 58 26.77 -3.65 17.91
CA ALA A 58 28.18 -3.86 17.59
C ALA A 58 29.11 -2.85 18.28
N PHE A 59 28.68 -1.59 18.40
CA PHE A 59 29.37 -0.58 19.18
C PHE A 59 29.50 -0.99 20.66
N ARG A 60 28.41 -1.49 21.26
CA ARG A 60 28.40 -1.95 22.66
C ARG A 60 29.27 -3.19 22.91
N SER A 61 29.49 -4.03 21.90
CA SER A 61 30.37 -5.20 21.99
C SER A 61 31.84 -4.90 21.66
N GLY A 62 32.18 -3.64 21.36
CA GLY A 62 33.55 -3.23 21.02
C GLY A 62 34.02 -3.64 19.61
N GLN A 63 33.10 -4.10 18.75
CA GLN A 63 33.39 -4.52 17.38
C GLN A 63 33.16 -3.36 16.39
N TRP A 64 33.97 -2.31 16.50
CA TRP A 64 33.75 -1.03 15.82
C TRP A 64 34.84 -0.68 14.79
N SER A 65 34.46 0.06 13.74
CA SER A 65 35.38 0.66 12.76
C SER A 65 35.18 2.18 12.67
N GLU A 66 36.23 2.91 12.27
CA GLU A 66 36.24 4.38 12.22
C GLU A 66 35.10 4.99 11.37
N GLY A 67 34.69 4.33 10.28
CA GLY A 67 33.59 4.79 9.42
C GLY A 67 32.17 4.49 9.93
N SER A 68 32.04 3.76 11.03
CA SER A 68 30.72 3.32 11.51
C SER A 68 29.96 4.47 12.22
N GLU A 69 30.64 5.51 12.70
CA GLU A 69 30.01 6.61 13.47
C GLU A 69 29.19 7.53 12.57
N ASP A 70 29.77 7.93 11.46
CA ASP A 70 29.11 8.79 10.48
C ASP A 70 27.90 8.08 9.85
N LEU A 71 28.03 6.78 9.57
CA LEU A 71 26.91 5.97 9.09
C LEU A 71 25.77 5.86 10.12
N MET A 72 26.06 5.70 11.42
CA MET A 72 25.01 5.72 12.45
C MET A 72 24.34 7.09 12.55
N LYS A 73 25.10 8.19 12.46
CA LYS A 73 24.54 9.55 12.44
C LYS A 73 23.62 9.75 11.24
N GLU A 74 24.02 9.28 10.06
CA GLU A 74 23.21 9.35 8.84
C GLU A 74 21.91 8.54 8.99
N LEU A 75 22.00 7.30 9.47
CA LEU A 75 20.83 6.44 9.72
C LEU A 75 19.87 7.06 10.73
N TYR A 76 20.40 7.62 11.83
CA TYR A 76 19.59 8.32 12.81
C TYR A 76 18.87 9.53 12.19
N GLN A 77 19.58 10.36 11.42
CA GLN A 77 18.98 11.50 10.73
C GLN A 77 17.90 11.05 9.71
N ARG A 78 18.11 9.93 9.03
CA ARG A 78 17.12 9.36 8.10
C ARG A 78 15.87 8.90 8.85
N CYS A 79 16.03 8.22 9.99
CA CYS A 79 14.92 7.86 10.88
C CYS A 79 14.14 9.08 11.37
N GLU A 80 14.82 10.16 11.79
CA GLU A 80 14.18 11.41 12.20
C GLU A 80 13.36 12.04 11.07
N LYS A 81 13.91 12.10 9.85
CA LYS A 81 13.22 12.66 8.68
C LYS A 81 11.97 11.87 8.27
N MET A 82 11.88 10.59 8.63
CA MET A 82 10.72 9.74 8.32
C MET A 82 9.60 9.86 9.36
N ARG A 83 9.84 10.40 10.56
CA ARG A 83 8.81 10.58 11.60
C ARG A 83 7.55 11.33 11.11
N PRO A 84 7.66 12.48 10.40
CA PRO A 84 6.48 13.19 9.89
C PRO A 84 5.70 12.37 8.85
N THR A 85 6.39 11.55 8.06
CA THR A 85 5.75 10.67 7.08
C THR A 85 4.97 9.57 7.79
N LEU A 86 5.56 8.91 8.79
CA LEU A 86 4.86 7.90 9.59
C LEU A 86 3.64 8.46 10.31
N PHE A 87 3.76 9.65 10.91
CA PHE A 87 2.64 10.31 11.59
C PHE A 87 1.48 10.58 10.62
N ARG A 88 1.78 11.09 9.43
CA ARG A 88 0.78 11.32 8.38
C ARG A 88 0.14 10.02 7.90
N LEU A 89 0.94 8.98 7.66
CA LEU A 89 0.44 7.68 7.22
C LEU A 89 -0.52 7.04 8.25
N ALA A 90 -0.25 7.23 9.54
CA ALA A 90 -1.10 6.80 10.65
C ALA A 90 -2.39 7.63 10.77
N SER A 91 -2.32 8.93 10.51
CA SER A 91 -3.51 9.79 10.43
C SER A 91 -4.41 9.41 9.24
N ASP A 92 -3.82 9.06 8.10
CA ASP A 92 -4.56 8.64 6.90
C ASP A 92 -5.23 7.25 7.05
N THR A 93 -4.92 6.47 8.11
CA THR A 93 -5.48 5.10 8.30
C THR A 93 -6.84 5.14 8.96
N GLU A 94 -7.13 6.15 9.78
CA GLU A 94 -8.38 6.25 10.54
C GLU A 94 -9.59 6.53 9.64
N ASP A 95 -9.40 7.19 8.50
CA ASP A 95 -10.48 7.54 7.57
C ASP A 95 -10.83 6.46 6.53
N ASN A 96 -9.98 5.46 6.32
CA ASN A 96 -10.00 4.65 5.08
C ASN A 96 -10.48 3.19 5.27
N ASP A 97 -10.50 2.67 6.50
CA ASP A 97 -10.89 1.27 6.75
C ASP A 97 -12.41 1.07 6.94
N GLU A 98 -13.16 2.13 7.26
CA GLU A 98 -14.60 2.02 7.54
C GLU A 98 -15.50 2.14 6.28
N ALA A 99 -15.01 2.77 5.21
CA ALA A 99 -15.88 3.25 4.13
C ALA A 99 -16.37 2.18 3.13
N LEU A 100 -15.68 1.05 2.95
CA LEU A 100 -15.94 0.19 1.77
C LEU A 100 -15.91 -1.34 2.04
N GLY A 101 -15.91 -1.80 3.28
CA GLY A 101 -15.94 -3.24 3.60
C GLY A 101 -17.24 -3.97 3.19
N LYS A 102 -18.35 -3.25 2.96
CA LYS A 102 -19.68 -3.88 2.76
C LYS A 102 -20.07 -4.19 1.31
N GLY A 103 -19.26 -3.78 0.32
CA GLY A 103 -19.60 -3.91 -1.11
C GLY A 103 -18.74 -4.87 -1.93
N TYR A 104 -17.56 -5.26 -1.43
CA TYR A 104 -16.50 -5.91 -2.25
C TYR A 104 -16.29 -7.40 -1.98
N GLU A 105 -16.98 -8.01 -1.01
CA GLU A 105 -16.86 -9.45 -0.68
C GLU A 105 -17.17 -10.40 -1.86
N GLY A 106 -17.74 -9.90 -2.96
CA GLY A 106 -18.01 -10.69 -4.17
C GLY A 106 -17.31 -10.24 -5.47
N ALA A 107 -16.45 -9.21 -5.44
CA ALA A 107 -15.94 -8.58 -6.68
C ALA A 107 -14.47 -8.88 -7.02
N HIS A 108 -13.66 -9.31 -6.05
CA HIS A 108 -12.24 -9.62 -6.26
C HIS A 108 -11.99 -10.71 -7.34
N PRO A 109 -12.81 -11.79 -7.44
CA PRO A 109 -12.63 -12.78 -8.51
C PRO A 109 -13.01 -12.24 -9.89
N ALA A 110 -13.97 -11.31 -9.98
CA ALA A 110 -14.51 -10.85 -11.26
C ALA A 110 -13.57 -9.90 -12.03
N LEU A 111 -12.72 -9.15 -11.31
CA LEU A 111 -11.74 -8.25 -11.93
C LEU A 111 -10.52 -9.01 -12.49
N GLY A 112 -10.18 -10.16 -11.91
CA GLY A 112 -9.12 -11.04 -12.45
C GLY A 112 -9.46 -11.69 -13.80
N TYR A 113 -10.75 -11.85 -14.12
CA TYR A 113 -11.19 -12.59 -15.32
C TYR A 113 -11.19 -11.77 -16.63
N ARG A 114 -10.96 -10.45 -16.62
CA ARG A 114 -10.93 -9.63 -17.86
C ARG A 114 -9.58 -9.06 -18.26
N ILE A 115 -8.55 -9.16 -17.41
CA ILE A 115 -7.18 -8.74 -17.76
C ILE A 115 -6.39 -9.91 -18.40
N GLY A 116 -6.92 -11.14 -18.33
CA GLY A 116 -6.28 -12.36 -18.87
C GLY A 116 -6.82 -12.92 -20.20
N VAL A 117 -7.79 -12.28 -20.89
CA VAL A 117 -8.41 -12.85 -22.13
C VAL A 117 -8.27 -11.93 -23.35
N SER A 118 -7.13 -11.25 -23.50
CA SER A 118 -6.80 -10.57 -24.77
C SER A 118 -5.36 -10.78 -25.22
N LYS A 119 -4.80 -11.96 -24.90
CA LYS A 119 -3.66 -12.51 -25.64
C LYS A 119 -4.04 -13.87 -26.21
N SER A 120 -4.62 -13.84 -27.41
CA SER A 120 -4.51 -14.86 -28.45
C SER A 120 -4.87 -14.20 -29.77
#